data_AF-A0A0D2PZD6-F1
#
_entry.id   AF-A0A0D2PZD6-F1
#
_cell.length_a   1.000
_cell.length_b   1.000
_cell.length_c   1.000
_cell.angle_alpha   90.00
_cell.angle_beta   90.00
_cell.angle_gamma   90.00
#
_symmetry.space_group_name_H-M   'P 1'
#
loop_
_entity.id
_entity.type
_entity.pdbx_description
1 polymer ?
#
loop_
_entity_poly.entity_id
_entity_poly.type
_entity_poly.pdbx_seq_one_letter_code
_entity_poly.pdbx_strand_id
1 'polypeptide(L)'
;MLNSLEEIISEEKLGEVTELKGNLNLFSKLERLLLEDLPKLKTIYHHALPFPQLKEVSIRGCPMLKKLPLNSNSAKGQRLIIEGEEGWWKDVEWEDESTQIAFLSTFKPR
;
A
#
# COMPACT_ATOMS: atom_id res chain seq x y z
N MET A 1 10.87 17.10 8.64
CA MET A 1 9.76 16.20 9.02
C MET A 1 8.66 16.33 7.98
N LEU A 2 8.21 15.22 7.39
CA LEU A 2 7.16 15.17 6.36
C LEU A 2 5.77 15.37 6.99
N ASN A 3 5.56 16.48 7.70
CA ASN A 3 4.36 16.75 8.49
C ASN A 3 3.15 17.20 7.64
N SER A 4 3.21 17.06 6.32
CA SER A 4 2.15 17.45 5.38
C SER A 4 1.90 16.42 4.28
N LEU A 5 2.60 15.28 4.27
CA LEU A 5 2.41 14.27 3.24
C LEU A 5 1.12 13.49 3.52
N GLU A 6 0.11 13.68 2.67
CA GLU A 6 -1.18 12.99 2.79
C GLU A 6 -1.30 11.77 1.85
N GLU A 7 -0.55 11.80 0.74
CA GLU A 7 -0.44 10.70 -0.22
C GLU A 7 0.99 10.58 -0.76
N ILE A 8 1.38 9.39 -1.22
CA ILE A 8 2.73 9.15 -1.80
C ILE A 8 2.72 9.37 -3.31
N ILE A 9 1.67 8.91 -3.98
CA ILE A 9 1.52 8.96 -5.44
C ILE A 9 0.32 9.83 -5.76
N SER A 10 0.54 10.93 -6.48
CA SER A 10 -0.55 11.75 -7.00
C SER A 10 -1.02 11.22 -8.36
N GLU A 11 -2.33 11.25 -8.60
CA GLU A 11 -2.94 10.80 -9.87
C GLU A 11 -2.42 11.61 -11.07
N GLU A 12 -2.28 12.93 -10.91
CA GLU A 12 -1.79 13.85 -11.95
C GLU A 12 -0.39 13.43 -12.46
N LYS A 13 0.53 13.13 -11.55
CA LYS A 13 1.89 12.69 -11.91
C LYS A 13 1.91 11.27 -12.48
N LEU A 14 0.91 10.46 -12.17
CA LEU A 14 0.81 9.12 -12.75
C LEU A 14 0.34 9.18 -14.20
N GLY A 15 -0.60 10.06 -14.52
CA GLY A 15 -1.07 10.31 -15.89
C GLY A 15 0.07 10.67 -16.85
N GLU A 16 0.95 11.57 -16.44
CA GLU A 16 2.14 11.95 -17.22
C GLU A 16 3.10 10.76 -17.50
N VAL A 17 3.17 9.82 -16.55
CA VAL A 17 4.04 8.63 -16.65
C VAL A 17 3.41 7.54 -17.52
N THR A 18 2.08 7.36 -17.44
CA THR A 18 1.34 6.35 -18.21
C THR A 18 1.12 6.75 -19.67
N GLU A 19 1.03 8.06 -19.98
CA GLU A 19 1.02 8.56 -21.37
C GLU A 19 2.33 8.24 -22.12
N LEU A 20 3.45 8.13 -21.42
CA LEU A 20 4.75 7.80 -22.01
C LEU A 20 4.96 6.29 -22.21
N LYS A 21 4.25 5.43 -21.48
CA LYS A 21 4.28 3.97 -21.64
C LYS A 21 2.99 3.36 -21.08
N GLY A 22 2.06 2.97 -21.97
CA GLY A 22 0.96 2.09 -21.63
C GLY A 22 1.49 0.82 -20.93
N ASN A 23 1.00 0.54 -19.73
CA ASN A 23 1.44 -0.56 -18.85
C ASN A 23 2.82 -0.41 -18.22
N LEU A 24 3.15 0.76 -17.66
CA LEU A 24 4.13 0.75 -16.58
C LEU A 24 3.55 -0.03 -15.40
N ASN A 25 4.04 -1.26 -15.23
CA ASN A 25 4.01 -1.96 -13.95
C ASN A 25 4.89 -1.16 -12.98
N LEU A 26 4.36 -0.03 -12.52
CA LEU A 26 4.94 0.81 -11.50
C LEU A 26 5.23 -0.10 -10.32
N PHE A 27 6.44 0.01 -9.79
CA PHE A 27 6.90 -0.86 -8.70
C PHE A 27 6.98 -2.36 -9.06
N SER A 28 7.17 -2.71 -10.34
CA SER A 28 7.37 -4.11 -10.79
C SER A 28 8.51 -4.85 -10.11
N LYS A 29 9.48 -4.11 -9.55
CA LYS A 29 10.63 -4.66 -8.82
C LYS A 29 10.62 -4.29 -7.34
N LEU A 30 9.57 -3.64 -6.85
CA LEU A 30 9.49 -3.26 -5.44
C LEU A 30 9.20 -4.51 -4.61
N GLU A 31 10.16 -4.88 -3.76
CA GLU A 31 10.03 -6.04 -2.87
C GLU A 31 9.60 -5.65 -1.47
N ARG A 32 9.96 -4.46 -1.01
CA ARG A 32 9.69 -3.98 0.35
C ARG A 32 9.22 -2.53 0.33
N LEU A 33 8.15 -2.25 1.04
CA LEU A 33 7.64 -0.89 1.29
C LEU A 33 7.69 -0.62 2.80
N LEU A 34 8.44 0.41 3.19
CA LEU A 34 8.60 0.81 4.59
C LEU A 34 8.07 2.24 4.74
N LEU A 35 7.10 2.43 5.64
CA LEU A 35 6.50 3.73 5.96
C LEU A 35 6.66 3.99 7.46
N GLU A 36 7.39 5.05 7.79
CA GLU A 36 7.72 5.39 9.18
C GLU A 36 7.46 6.88 9.44
N ASP A 37 6.78 7.18 10.56
CA ASP A 37 6.58 8.53 11.10
C ASP A 37 5.95 9.51 10.10
N LEU A 38 4.89 9.05 9.40
CA LEU A 38 4.08 9.84 8.49
C LEU A 38 2.69 10.09 9.09
N PRO A 39 2.56 11.00 10.08
CA PRO A 39 1.34 11.12 10.88
C PRO A 39 0.11 11.59 10.10
N LYS A 40 0.30 12.23 8.94
CA LYS A 40 -0.79 12.74 8.10
C LYS A 40 -1.06 11.90 6.84
N LEU A 41 -0.28 10.83 6.61
CA LEU A 41 -0.46 10.01 5.43
C LEU A 41 -1.80 9.27 5.53
N LYS A 42 -2.67 9.46 4.55
CA LYS A 42 -4.01 8.86 4.50
C LYS A 42 -4.07 7.64 3.59
N THR A 43 -3.33 7.70 2.49
CA THR A 43 -3.22 6.64 1.49
C THR A 43 -1.84 6.65 0.84
N ILE A 44 -1.42 5.55 0.23
CA ILE A 44 -0.25 5.56 -0.66
C ILE A 44 -0.68 5.98 -2.07
N TYR A 45 -1.81 5.45 -2.53
CA TYR A 45 -2.44 5.75 -3.82
C TYR A 45 -3.93 5.37 -3.79
N HIS A 46 -4.76 6.08 -4.54
CA HIS A 46 -6.22 5.90 -4.50
C HIS A 46 -6.70 4.60 -5.14
N HIS A 47 -5.94 4.04 -6.08
CA HIS A 47 -6.27 2.81 -6.80
C HIS A 47 -5.33 1.66 -6.44
N ALA A 48 -5.79 0.44 -6.66
CA ALA A 48 -4.97 -0.75 -6.47
C ALA A 48 -3.79 -0.79 -7.46
N LEU A 49 -2.64 -1.28 -6.98
CA LEU A 49 -1.42 -1.47 -7.77
C LEU A 49 -1.02 -2.96 -7.77
N PRO A 50 -0.52 -3.49 -8.89
CA PRO A 50 -0.31 -4.94 -9.04
C PRO A 50 0.80 -5.50 -8.12
N PHE A 51 1.84 -4.70 -7.82
CA PHE A 51 2.96 -5.08 -6.96
C PHE A 51 3.48 -6.53 -7.16
N PRO A 52 3.92 -6.90 -8.38
CA PRO A 52 4.17 -8.29 -8.72
C PRO A 52 5.32 -8.97 -7.94
N GLN A 53 6.18 -8.19 -7.27
CA GLN A 53 7.33 -8.67 -6.52
C GLN A 53 7.30 -8.28 -5.03
N LEU A 54 6.22 -7.67 -4.55
CA LEU A 54 6.14 -7.17 -3.17
C LEU A 54 6.02 -8.33 -2.19
N LYS A 55 6.90 -8.32 -1.18
CA LYS A 55 7.03 -9.36 -0.15
C LYS A 55 6.84 -8.80 1.25
N GLU A 56 7.04 -7.49 1.45
CA GLU A 56 6.96 -6.86 2.76
C GLU A 56 6.34 -5.46 2.67
N VAL A 57 5.42 -5.18 3.57
CA VAL A 57 4.92 -3.83 3.87
C VAL A 57 5.07 -3.63 5.36
N SER A 58 5.85 -2.64 5.80
CA SER A 58 5.96 -2.28 7.23
C SER A 58 5.48 -0.86 7.43
N ILE A 59 4.57 -0.68 8.39
CA ILE A 59 3.92 0.59 8.68
C ILE A 59 4.07 0.89 10.18
N ARG A 60 4.69 2.03 10.49
CA ARG A 60 4.94 2.47 11.88
C ARG A 60 4.70 3.97 12.00
N GLY A 61 3.97 4.41 13.03
CA GLY A 61 3.77 5.84 13.26
C GLY A 61 3.00 6.54 12.13
N CYS A 62 2.10 5.80 11.46
CA CYS A 62 1.25 6.30 10.37
C CYS A 62 -0.25 6.18 10.71
N PRO A 63 -0.73 6.82 11.81
CA PRO A 63 -2.07 6.62 12.36
C PRO A 63 -3.22 6.99 11.42
N MET A 64 -2.99 7.85 10.42
CA MET A 64 -4.02 8.25 9.47
C MET A 64 -4.09 7.36 8.23
N LEU A 65 -3.15 6.43 8.04
CA LEU A 65 -3.06 5.61 6.84
C LEU A 65 -4.13 4.53 6.91
N LYS A 66 -5.26 4.71 6.24
CA LYS A 66 -6.36 3.73 6.29
C LYS A 66 -6.51 2.92 5.01
N LYS A 67 -6.00 3.43 3.90
CA LYS A 67 -6.13 2.76 2.60
C LYS A 67 -4.77 2.33 2.06
N LEU A 68 -4.68 1.06 1.68
CA LEU A 68 -3.55 0.52 0.94
C LEU A 68 -3.93 0.38 -0.54
N PRO A 69 -2.99 0.58 -1.48
CA PRO A 69 -3.21 0.37 -2.90
C PRO A 69 -3.11 -1.13 -3.24
N LEU A 70 -3.89 -1.94 -2.53
CA LEU A 70 -3.94 -3.39 -2.64
C LEU A 70 -5.37 -3.83 -2.89
N ASN A 71 -5.50 -4.81 -3.78
CA ASN A 71 -6.72 -5.58 -4.03
C ASN A 71 -6.41 -7.07 -4.07
N SER A 72 -7.42 -7.91 -4.24
CA SER A 72 -7.28 -9.38 -4.29
C SER A 72 -6.33 -9.92 -5.38
N ASN A 73 -5.92 -9.10 -6.36
CA ASN A 73 -4.92 -9.47 -7.37
C ASN A 73 -3.53 -8.87 -7.13
N SER A 74 -3.38 -8.02 -6.12
CA SER A 74 -2.11 -7.38 -5.77
C SER A 74 -1.17 -8.39 -5.11
N ALA A 75 0.12 -8.36 -5.46
CA ALA A 75 1.14 -9.29 -4.96
C ALA A 75 0.77 -10.78 -5.12
N LYS A 76 -0.08 -11.09 -6.11
CA LYS A 76 -0.58 -12.45 -6.33
C LYS A 76 0.57 -13.44 -6.55
N GLY A 77 0.55 -14.54 -5.80
CA GLY A 77 1.61 -15.55 -5.82
C GLY A 77 2.82 -15.24 -4.94
N GLN A 78 2.88 -14.06 -4.32
CA GLN A 78 3.91 -13.73 -3.34
C GLN A 78 3.49 -14.12 -1.93
N ARG A 79 4.49 -14.38 -1.07
CA ARG A 79 4.32 -14.52 0.37
C ARG A 79 4.45 -13.15 1.04
N LEU A 80 3.46 -12.29 0.80
CA LEU A 80 3.44 -10.95 1.39
C LEU A 80 3.28 -11.03 2.91
N ILE A 81 4.08 -10.23 3.62
CA ILE A 81 3.94 -9.96 5.05
C ILE A 81 3.61 -8.47 5.21
N ILE A 82 2.58 -8.17 6.00
CA ILE A 82 2.23 -6.80 6.38
C ILE A 82 2.48 -6.65 7.88
N GLU A 83 3.35 -5.73 8.26
CA GLU A 83 3.71 -5.43 9.63
C GLU A 83 3.22 -4.05 10.05
N GLY A 84 2.68 -3.94 11.27
CA GLY A 84 2.28 -2.66 11.83
C GLY A 84 1.56 -2.78 13.16
N GLU A 85 1.04 -1.66 13.64
CA GLU A 85 0.33 -1.57 14.91
C GLU A 85 -1.02 -2.31 14.82
N GLU A 86 -1.38 -3.11 15.83
CA GLU A 86 -2.64 -3.88 15.83
C GLU A 86 -3.89 -3.00 15.70
N GLY A 87 -3.86 -1.81 16.31
CA GLY A 87 -4.96 -0.85 16.20
C GLY A 87 -5.13 -0.37 14.77
N TRP A 88 -4.02 -0.02 14.13
CA TRP A 88 -4.00 0.39 12.72
C TRP A 88 -4.59 -0.69 11.81
N TRP A 89 -4.20 -1.96 11.98
CA TRP A 89 -4.69 -3.05 11.13
C TRP A 89 -6.22 -3.23 11.18
N LYS A 90 -6.83 -2.99 12.35
CA LYS A 90 -8.29 -3.05 12.53
C LYS A 90 -9.01 -1.90 11.82
N ASP A 91 -8.34 -0.77 11.65
CA ASP A 91 -8.87 0.43 11.03
C ASP A 91 -8.60 0.50 9.51
N VAL A 92 -7.90 -0.48 8.93
CA VAL A 92 -7.65 -0.54 7.48
C VAL A 92 -8.97 -0.72 6.73
N GLU A 93 -9.21 0.20 5.80
CA GLU A 93 -10.35 0.22 4.89
C GLU A 93 -9.96 -0.52 3.60
N TRP A 94 -10.41 -1.76 3.47
CA TRP A 94 -10.19 -2.60 2.29
C TRP A 94 -11.12 -2.21 1.14
N GLU A 95 -10.68 -2.45 -0.11
CA GLU A 95 -11.50 -2.17 -1.30
C GLU A 95 -12.81 -2.98 -1.31
N ASP A 96 -12.72 -4.26 -0.92
CA ASP A 96 -13.85 -5.17 -0.80
C ASP A 96 -13.53 -6.33 0.17
N GLU A 97 -14.54 -7.13 0.52
CA GLU A 97 -14.40 -8.30 1.39
C GLU A 97 -13.38 -9.32 0.82
N SER A 98 -13.30 -9.44 -0.51
CA SER A 98 -12.38 -10.39 -1.15
C SER A 98 -10.92 -10.03 -0.88
N THR A 99 -10.64 -8.73 -0.89
CA THR A 99 -9.33 -8.16 -0.61
C THR A 99 -8.99 -8.33 0.85
N GLN A 100 -9.93 -8.03 1.75
CA GLN A 100 -9.73 -8.26 3.19
C GLN A 100 -9.39 -9.73 3.48
N ILE A 101 -10.15 -10.67 2.93
CA ILE A 101 -9.92 -12.11 3.10
C ILE A 101 -8.55 -12.53 2.53
N ALA A 102 -8.17 -12.00 1.36
CA ALA A 102 -6.89 -12.31 0.72
C ALA A 102 -5.68 -11.91 1.59
N PHE A 103 -5.79 -10.81 2.36
CA PHE A 103 -4.69 -10.30 3.18
C PHE A 103 -4.81 -10.62 4.67
N LEU A 104 -5.92 -11.19 5.14
CA LEU A 104 -6.18 -11.45 6.57
C LEU A 104 -5.05 -12.23 7.26
N SER A 105 -4.47 -13.22 6.56
CA SER A 105 -3.39 -14.08 7.09
C SER A 105 -1.98 -13.52 6.90
N THR A 106 -1.86 -12.37 6.24
CA THR A 106 -0.56 -11.74 5.93
C THR A 106 -0.06 -10.81 7.04
N PHE A 107 -0.94 -10.40 7.95
CA PHE A 107 -0.61 -9.44 9.00
C PHE A 107 0.21 -10.05 10.13
N LYS A 108 1.22 -9.32 10.57
CA LYS A 108 2.01 -9.59 11.76
C LYS A 108 2.08 -8.32 12.61
N PRO A 109 1.64 -8.36 13.88
CA PRO A 109 1.76 -7.20 14.76
C PRO A 109 3.23 -6.88 15.03
N ARG A 110 3.54 -5.59 15.17
CA ARG A 110 4.90 -5.09 15.44
C ARG A 110 4.92 -4.11 16.60
#